data_AF-A0ABD5CT89-F1
#
_entry.id   AF-A0ABD5CT89-F1
#
_cell.length_a   1.000
_cell.length_b   1.000
_cell.length_c   1.000
_cell.angle_alpha   90.00
_cell.angle_beta   90.00
_cell.angle_gamma   90.00
#
_symmetry.space_group_name_H-M   'P 1'
#
loop_
_entity.id
_entity.type
_entity.pdbx_description
1 polymer ?
#
loop_
_entity_poly.entity_id
_entity_poly.type
_entity_poly.pdbx_seq_one_letter_code
_entity_poly.pdbx_strand_id
1 'polypeptide(L)' 'MTTILTDVERAAICRVAAGNKAFLDDARAAFHRAAPKHGIEACVELQFMSEVLAPVPDLLLRAKYRKAVLNRG' A
#
# COMPACT_ATOMS: atom_id res chain seq x y z
N MET A 1 4.18 7.49 19.31
CA MET A 1 4.27 6.41 18.29
C MET A 1 4.05 7.05 16.93
N THR A 2 5.07 7.13 16.09
CA THR A 2 4.94 7.67 14.73
C THR A 2 4.18 6.65 13.89
N THR A 3 2.92 6.92 13.61
CA THR A 3 2.11 6.10 12.69
C THR A 3 2.65 6.28 11.27
N ILE A 4 3.16 5.21 10.66
CA ILE A 4 3.73 5.22 9.30
C ILE A 4 2.70 5.76 8.29
N LEU A 5 1.47 5.25 8.40
CA LEU A 5 0.29 5.69 7.66
C LEU A 5 -0.76 6.18 8.65
N THR A 6 -1.45 7.26 8.28
CA THR A 6 -2.70 7.68 8.91
C THR A 6 -3.83 6.68 8.58
N ASP A 7 -4.93 6.74 9.32
CA ASP A 7 -6.07 5.85 9.08
C ASP A 7 -6.72 6.07 7.71
N VAL A 8 -6.77 7.32 7.25
CA VAL A 8 -7.29 7.68 5.92
C VAL A 8 -6.44 7.08 4.81
N GLU A 9 -5.12 7.19 4.93
CA GLU A 9 -4.18 6.63 3.95
C GLU A 9 -4.21 5.11 3.93
N ARG A 10 -4.27 4.49 5.12
CA ARG A 10 -4.42 3.04 5.24
C ARG A 10 -5.72 2.58 4.58
N ALA A 11 -6.83 3.25 4.85
CA ALA A 11 -8.12 2.93 4.24
C ALA A 11 -8.09 3.07 2.71
N ALA A 12 -7.43 4.09 2.17
CA ALA A 12 -7.26 4.24 0.72
C ALA A 12 -6.50 3.04 0.12
N ILE A 13 -5.37 2.64 0.72
CA ILE A 13 -4.59 1.49 0.26
C ILE A 13 -5.40 0.18 0.38
N CYS A 14 -6.15 -0.01 1.47
CA CYS A 14 -7.04 -1.17 1.63
C CYS A 14 -8.13 -1.23 0.55
N ARG A 15 -8.71 -0.08 0.16
CA ARG A 15 -9.70 -0.03 -0.93
C ARG A 15 -9.07 -0.39 -2.29
N VAL A 16 -7.83 0.04 -2.55
CA VAL A 16 -7.08 -0.40 -3.73
C VAL A 16 -6.81 -1.91 -3.70
N ALA A 17 -6.42 -2.45 -2.54
CA ALA A 17 -6.26 -3.89 -2.34
C ALA A 17 -7.58 -4.65 -2.53
N ALA A 18 -8.73 -4.07 -2.20
CA ALA A 18 -10.05 -4.65 -2.49
C ALA A 18 -10.42 -4.58 -3.99
N GLY A 19 -9.64 -3.88 -4.81
CA GLY A 19 -9.86 -3.72 -6.25
C GLY A 19 -10.54 -2.41 -6.64
N ASN A 20 -10.79 -1.50 -5.69
CA ASN A 20 -11.36 -0.20 -5.98
C ASN A 20 -10.27 0.79 -6.41
N LYS A 21 -10.14 0.95 -7.74
CA LYS A 21 -9.14 1.83 -8.37
C LYS A 21 -9.42 3.32 -8.20
N ALA A 22 -10.61 3.72 -7.75
CA ALA A 22 -10.93 5.13 -7.51
C ALA A 22 -10.03 5.76 -6.43
N PHE A 23 -9.45 4.94 -5.54
CA PHE A 23 -8.56 5.38 -4.46
C PHE A 23 -7.07 5.25 -4.82
N LEU A 24 -6.74 4.94 -6.09
CA LEU A 24 -5.35 4.72 -6.50
C LEU A 24 -4.49 5.97 -6.31
N ASP A 25 -5.02 7.15 -6.61
CA ASP A 25 -4.29 8.41 -6.48
C ASP A 25 -3.99 8.74 -5.01
N ASP A 26 -4.96 8.56 -4.12
CA ASP A 26 -4.79 8.74 -2.67
C ASP A 26 -3.78 7.74 -2.10
N ALA A 27 -3.91 6.47 -2.48
CA ALA A 27 -2.98 5.41 -2.06
C ALA A 27 -1.56 5.66 -2.56
N ARG A 28 -1.40 6.18 -3.78
CA ARG A 28 -0.13 6.57 -4.36
C ARG A 28 0.48 7.77 -3.63
N ALA A 29 -0.30 8.78 -3.31
CA ALA A 29 0.15 9.93 -2.52
C ALA A 29 0.65 9.51 -1.14
N ALA A 30 -0.10 8.62 -0.47
CA ALA A 30 0.30 8.02 0.81
C ALA A 30 1.65 7.29 0.71
N PHE A 31 1.82 6.45 -0.33
CA PHE A 31 3.05 5.73 -0.58
C PHE A 31 4.24 6.68 -0.77
N HIS A 32 4.10 7.70 -1.64
CA HIS A 32 5.18 8.66 -1.89
C HIS A 32 5.54 9.52 -0.67
N ARG A 33 4.57 9.78 0.23
CA ARG A 33 4.84 10.50 1.49
C ARG A 33 5.60 9.64 2.51
N ALA A 34 5.21 8.37 2.66
CA ALA A 34 5.66 7.49 3.74
C ALA A 34 6.90 6.66 3.38
N ALA A 35 6.99 6.12 2.16
CA ALA A 35 8.07 5.21 1.76
C ALA A 35 9.48 5.85 1.88
N PRO A 36 9.72 7.11 1.49
CA PRO A 36 11.05 7.73 1.66
C PRO A 36 11.45 7.97 3.12
N LYS A 37 10.49 8.09 4.04
CA LYS A 37 10.73 8.40 5.46
C LYS A 37 10.91 7.16 6.32
N HIS A 38 10.21 6.09 5.98
CA HIS A 38 10.13 4.89 6.82
C HIS A 38 10.69 3.64 6.13
N GLY A 39 10.84 3.66 4.80
CA GLY A 39 11.17 2.49 4.00
C GLY A 39 9.92 1.71 3.58
N ILE A 40 10.02 1.00 2.45
CA ILE A 40 8.92 0.20 1.89
C ILE A 40 8.58 -0.99 2.82
N GLU A 41 9.57 -1.57 3.49
CA GLU A 41 9.39 -2.71 4.38
C GLU A 41 8.75 -2.35 5.74
N ALA A 42 8.53 -1.06 6.00
CA ALA A 42 8.00 -0.61 7.29
C ALA A 42 6.58 -1.11 7.57
N CYS A 43 5.76 -1.33 6.53
CA CYS A 43 4.46 -1.99 6.66
C CYS A 43 3.98 -2.65 5.37
N VAL A 44 3.05 -3.59 5.49
CA VAL A 44 2.54 -4.39 4.38
C VAL A 44 1.79 -3.58 3.33
N GLU A 45 1.19 -2.46 3.71
CA GLU A 45 0.53 -1.51 2.80
C GLU A 45 1.52 -0.85 1.85
N LEU A 46 2.72 -0.50 2.33
CA LEU A 46 3.78 0.06 1.50
C LEU A 46 4.39 -0.99 0.58
N GLN A 47 4.60 -2.23 1.06
CA GLN A 47 5.03 -3.36 0.22
C GLN A 47 4.00 -3.68 -0.88
N PHE A 48 2.71 -3.62 -0.56
CA PHE A 48 1.67 -3.78 -1.57
C PHE A 48 1.75 -2.67 -2.63
N MET A 49 1.85 -1.40 -2.20
CA MET A 49 1.91 -0.28 -3.13
C MET A 49 3.20 -0.24 -3.96
N SER A 50 4.33 -0.72 -3.44
CA SER A 50 5.57 -0.84 -4.24
C SER A 50 5.35 -1.79 -5.42
N GLU A 51 4.68 -2.91 -5.19
CA GLU A 51 4.34 -3.83 -6.28
C GLU A 51 3.25 -3.26 -7.19
N VAL A 52 2.28 -2.49 -6.69
CA VAL A 52 1.26 -1.86 -7.54
C VAL A 52 1.88 -0.83 -8.50
N LEU A 53 2.83 -0.03 -8.01
CA LEU A 53 3.46 1.06 -8.75
C LEU A 53 4.69 0.63 -9.56
N ALA A 54 5.17 -0.61 -9.37
CA ALA A 54 6.29 -1.14 -10.13
C ALA A 54 5.95 -1.22 -11.63
N PRO A 55 6.86 -0.76 -12.53
CA PRO A 55 6.65 -0.85 -13.97
C PRO A 55 6.59 -2.30 -14.46
N VAL A 56 7.33 -3.20 -13.80
CA VAL A 56 7.26 -4.65 -14.00
C VAL A 56 7.02 -5.27 -12.63
N PRO A 57 5.77 -5.61 -12.27
CA PRO A 57 5.45 -6.12 -10.95
C PRO A 57 5.71 -7.62 -10.83
N ASP A 58 6.13 -8.05 -9.64
CA ASP A 58 6.04 -9.46 -9.29
C ASP A 58 4.59 -9.76 -8.88
N LEU A 59 3.89 -10.49 -9.73
CA LEU A 59 2.47 -10.80 -9.52
C LEU A 59 2.23 -11.69 -8.29
N LEU A 60 3.19 -12.55 -7.93
CA LEU A 60 3.10 -13.40 -6.74
C LEU A 60 3.30 -12.58 -5.47
N LEU A 61 4.30 -11.68 -5.44
CA LEU A 61 4.51 -10.76 -4.32
C LEU A 61 3.34 -9.80 -4.17
N ARG A 62 2.84 -9.23 -5.27
CA ARG A 62 1.66 -8.35 -5.26
C ARG A 62 0.45 -9.07 -4.68
N ALA A 63 0.20 -10.32 -5.07
CA ALA A 63 -0.91 -11.11 -4.53
C ALA A 63 -0.72 -11.43 -3.03
N LYS A 64 0.51 -11.76 -2.62
CA LYS A 64 0.86 -12.02 -1.21
C LYS A 64 0.60 -10.78 -0.34
N TYR A 65 1.12 -9.62 -0.74
CA TYR A 65 0.94 -8.38 0.01
C TYR A 65 -0.52 -7.92 0.00
N ARG A 66 -1.22 -8.05 -1.13
CA ARG A 66 -2.66 -7.77 -1.22
C ARG A 66 -3.46 -8.55 -0.18
N LYS A 67 -3.21 -9.86 -0.05
CA LYS A 67 -3.86 -10.71 0.98
C LYS A 67 -3.51 -10.24 2.40
N ALA A 68 -2.26 -9.87 2.64
CA ALA A 68 -1.84 -9.38 3.95
C ALA A 68 -2.52 -8.05 4.34
N VAL A 69 -2.68 -7.13 3.39
CA VAL A 69 -3.42 -5.87 3.58
C VAL A 69 -4.88 -6.14 3.90
N LEU A 70 -5.54 -7.01 3.13
CA LEU A 70 -6.95 -7.35 3.34
C LEU A 70 -7.24 -8.13 4.63
N ASN A 71 -6.25 -8.83 5.18
CA ASN A 71 -6.39 -9.52 6.46
C ASN A 71 -6.16 -8.59 7.67
N ARG A 72 -5.67 -7.37 7.46
CA ARG A 72 -5.38 -6.38 8.52
C ARG A 72 -6.41 -5.24 8.61
N GLY A 73 -7.16 -4.98 7.54
CA GLY A 73 -8.21 -3.96 7.47
C GLY A 73 -9.59 -4.58 7.58
#